data_AF-A0A536HBP2-F1
#
_entry.id   AF-A0A536HBP2-F1
#
_cell.length_a   1.000
_cell.length_b   1.000
_cell.length_c   1.000
_cell.angle_alpha   90.00
_cell.angle_beta   90.00
_cell.angle_gamma   90.00
#
_symmetry.space_group_name_H-M   'P 1'
#
loop_
_entity.id
_entity.type
_entity.pdbx_description
1 polymer ?
#
loop_
_entity_poly.entity_id
_entity_poly.type
_entity_poly.pdbx_seq_one_letter_code
_entity_poly.pdbx_strand_id
1 'polypeptide(L)'
;DAVVPIGKAEVKREGTDLSLIAYGLMLTYCLEVAEKLAAEDVSAEVLDLRTIKPIDQAAIVATAKKTGKVLVVHEDTRFAGIAAEVMAIIMEQAFDALDAPLMRLTAPDVPAMPFNHVLEQA
;
A
#
# COMPACT_ATOMS: atom_id res chain seq x y z
N ASP A 1 15.12 -20.21 -13.58
CA ASP A 1 13.70 -19.81 -13.59
C ASP A 1 13.16 -19.73 -12.18
N ALA A 2 12.90 -18.51 -11.70
CA ALA A 2 12.17 -18.29 -10.45
C ALA A 2 10.73 -17.93 -10.81
N VAL A 3 9.78 -18.79 -10.43
CA VAL A 3 8.34 -18.54 -10.60
C VAL A 3 7.84 -17.75 -9.40
N VAL A 4 7.10 -16.67 -9.65
CA VAL A 4 6.42 -15.92 -8.59
C VAL A 4 5.07 -16.59 -8.30
N PRO A 5 4.81 -17.05 -7.06
CA PRO A 5 3.54 -17.69 -6.71
C PRO A 5 2.40 -16.68 -6.67
N ILE A 6 1.25 -17.05 -7.27
CA ILE A 6 0.01 -16.29 -7.17
C ILE A 6 -0.49 -16.31 -5.72
N GLY A 7 -0.97 -15.17 -5.23
CA GLY A 7 -1.50 -15.02 -3.88
C GLY A 7 -0.43 -14.88 -2.80
N LYS A 8 0.79 -14.48 -3.19
CA LYS A 8 1.90 -14.19 -2.27
C LYS A 8 2.44 -12.79 -2.48
N ALA A 9 2.26 -11.95 -1.46
CA ALA A 9 2.86 -10.63 -1.39
C ALA A 9 4.37 -10.74 -1.07
N GLU A 10 5.10 -9.65 -1.25
CA GLU A 10 6.52 -9.56 -0.90
C GLU A 10 6.82 -8.23 -0.21
N VAL A 11 7.55 -8.29 0.90
CA VAL A 11 8.16 -7.11 1.48
C VAL A 11 9.36 -6.72 0.62
N LYS A 12 9.24 -5.60 -0.10
CA LYS A 12 10.28 -5.07 -0.99
C LYS A 12 11.35 -4.29 -0.24
N ARG A 13 10.97 -3.73 0.91
CA ARG A 13 11.85 -2.97 1.80
C ARG A 13 11.37 -3.18 3.23
N GLU A 14 12.27 -3.58 4.09
CA GLU A 14 12.01 -3.72 5.52
C GLU A 14 11.94 -2.33 6.18
N GLY A 15 11.06 -2.18 7.18
CA GLY A 15 10.98 -0.98 8.01
C GLY A 15 10.18 -1.21 9.29
N THR A 16 10.11 -0.20 10.15
CA THR A 16 9.57 -0.32 11.51
C THR A 16 8.59 0.77 11.91
N ASP A 17 8.64 1.94 11.29
CA ASP A 17 7.94 3.13 11.79
C ASP A 17 6.59 3.35 11.12
N LEU A 18 6.47 2.93 9.85
CA LEU A 18 5.21 2.85 9.11
C LEU A 18 5.31 1.81 7.98
N SER A 19 4.16 1.36 7.48
CA SER A 19 4.05 0.50 6.31
C SER A 19 3.34 1.19 5.15
N LEU A 20 3.93 1.07 3.96
CA LEU A 20 3.34 1.42 2.68
C LEU A 20 2.91 0.12 1.99
N ILE A 21 1.61 -0.05 1.76
CA ILE A 21 1.07 -1.23 1.06
C ILE A 21 0.60 -0.81 -0.33
N ALA A 22 1.17 -1.39 -1.38
CA ALA A 22 0.90 -0.99 -2.77
C ALA A 22 0.90 -2.15 -3.76
N TYR A 23 0.50 -1.87 -5.00
CA TYR A 23 0.66 -2.73 -6.16
C TYR A 23 0.86 -1.88 -7.41
N GLY A 24 1.28 -2.52 -8.52
CA GLY A 24 1.38 -1.86 -9.82
C GLY A 24 2.39 -0.70 -9.79
N LEU A 25 2.03 0.41 -10.45
CA LEU A 25 2.90 1.59 -10.58
C LEU A 25 3.24 2.23 -9.23
N MET A 26 2.28 2.23 -8.30
CA MET A 26 2.44 2.90 -7.00
C MET A 26 3.54 2.27 -6.13
N LEU A 27 3.93 1.02 -6.40
CA LEU A 27 5.06 0.39 -5.73
C LEU A 27 6.35 1.18 -5.94
N THR A 28 6.62 1.62 -7.17
CA THR A 28 7.83 2.38 -7.53
C THR A 28 7.91 3.66 -6.72
N TYR A 29 6.81 4.42 -6.65
CA TYR A 29 6.72 5.64 -5.85
C TYR A 29 6.88 5.37 -4.35
N CYS A 30 6.30 4.28 -3.82
CA CYS A 30 6.47 3.92 -2.41
C CYS A 30 7.93 3.62 -2.07
N LEU A 31 8.68 2.96 -2.96
CA LEU A 31 10.11 2.71 -2.76
C LEU A 31 10.93 4.01 -2.79
N GLU A 32 10.65 4.91 -3.73
CA GLU A 32 11.32 6.22 -3.78
C GLU A 32 11.04 7.07 -2.54
N VAL A 33 9.80 7.08 -2.06
CA VAL A 33 9.43 7.80 -0.83
C VAL A 33 10.06 7.17 0.40
N ALA A 34 10.12 5.83 0.48
CA ALA A 34 10.77 5.15 1.59
C ALA A 34 12.28 5.47 1.68
N GLU A 35 12.94 5.68 0.54
CA GLU A 35 14.33 6.15 0.51
C GLU A 35 14.47 7.59 1.00
N LYS A 36 13.57 8.49 0.58
CA LYS A 36 13.56 9.88 1.06
C LYS A 36 13.30 9.97 2.57
N LEU A 37 12.34 9.19 3.06
CA LEU A 37 12.02 9.11 4.48
C LEU A 37 13.20 8.59 5.32
N ALA A 38 14.01 7.68 4.78
CA ALA A 38 15.19 7.19 5.47
C ALA A 38 16.23 8.29 5.72
N ALA A 39 16.33 9.28 4.82
CA ALA A 39 17.18 10.46 5.02
C ALA A 39 16.65 11.41 6.11
N GLU A 40 15.40 11.24 6.52
CA GLU A 40 14.74 11.95 7.62
C GLU A 40 14.61 11.07 8.87
N ASP A 41 15.39 9.98 8.97
CA ASP A 41 15.36 8.99 10.07
C ASP A 41 13.99 8.30 10.26
N VAL A 42 13.20 8.15 9.17
CA VAL A 42 11.93 7.42 9.17
C VAL A 42 12.04 6.11 8.39
N SER A 43 11.82 4.99 9.07
CA SER A 43 11.97 3.63 8.55
C SER A 43 10.63 3.08 8.02
N ALA A 44 10.40 3.22 6.71
CA ALA A 44 9.19 2.72 6.05
C ALA A 44 9.33 1.29 5.51
N GLU A 45 8.44 0.38 5.92
CA GLU A 45 8.26 -0.93 5.29
C GLU A 45 7.44 -0.76 4.00
N VAL A 46 7.83 -1.45 2.92
CA VAL A 46 7.08 -1.44 1.65
C VAL A 46 6.64 -2.84 1.30
N LEU A 47 5.33 -3.08 1.32
CA LEU A 47 4.71 -4.35 0.96
C LEU A 47 4.09 -4.26 -0.46
N ASP A 48 4.61 -5.07 -1.37
CA ASP A 48 4.05 -5.29 -2.71
C ASP A 48 3.02 -6.42 -2.66
N LEU A 49 1.75 -6.10 -2.91
CA LEU A 49 0.67 -7.08 -2.87
C LEU A 49 0.82 -8.15 -3.97
N ARG A 50 1.35 -7.78 -5.14
CA ARG A 50 1.47 -8.59 -6.37
C ARG A 50 0.16 -9.14 -6.94
N THR A 51 -0.59 -9.89 -6.14
CA THR A 51 -1.87 -10.52 -6.50
C THR A 51 -3.02 -9.83 -5.77
N ILE A 52 -4.00 -9.33 -6.54
CA ILE A 52 -5.22 -8.74 -5.98
C ILE A 52 -6.26 -9.79 -5.61
N LYS A 53 -6.34 -10.89 -6.37
CA LYS A 53 -7.22 -12.01 -6.06
C LYS A 53 -6.56 -13.35 -6.43
N PRO A 54 -6.41 -14.29 -5.47
CA PRO A 54 -6.61 -14.13 -4.02
C PRO A 54 -5.54 -13.21 -3.41
N ILE A 55 -5.95 -12.29 -2.53
CA ILE A 55 -5.03 -11.38 -1.84
C ILE A 55 -4.34 -12.08 -0.66
N ASP A 56 -3.07 -11.77 -0.42
CA ASP A 56 -2.31 -12.33 0.70
C ASP A 56 -2.63 -11.60 2.02
N GLN A 57 -3.76 -11.96 2.64
CA GLN A 57 -4.21 -11.34 3.89
C GLN A 57 -3.19 -11.51 5.02
N ALA A 58 -2.49 -12.64 5.07
CA ALA A 58 -1.53 -12.93 6.13
C ALA A 58 -0.36 -11.95 6.08
N ALA A 59 0.16 -11.66 4.89
CA ALA A 59 1.22 -10.67 4.72
C ALA A 59 0.74 -9.25 5.11
N ILE A 60 -0.46 -8.85 4.67
CA ILE A 60 -1.06 -7.55 5.03
C ILE A 60 -1.16 -7.38 6.55
N VAL A 61 -1.71 -8.38 7.25
CA VAL A 61 -1.89 -8.36 8.70
C VAL A 61 -0.55 -8.36 9.44
N ALA A 62 0.43 -9.13 8.98
CA ALA A 62 1.76 -9.16 9.58
C ALA A 62 2.46 -7.79 9.46
N THR A 63 2.43 -7.19 8.27
CA THR A 63 2.95 -5.83 8.00
C THR A 63 2.27 -4.78 8.87
N ALA A 64 0.94 -4.80 8.94
CA ALA A 64 0.19 -3.83 9.76
C ALA A 64 0.52 -3.95 11.26
N LYS A 65 0.61 -5.18 11.78
CA LYS A 65 0.97 -5.43 13.19
C LYS A 65 2.41 -5.05 13.52
N LYS A 66 3.31 -5.10 12.55
CA LYS A 66 4.73 -4.81 12.75
C LYS A 66 4.99 -3.33 13.00
N THR A 67 4.33 -2.45 12.26
CA THR A 67 4.63 -1.00 12.29
C THR A 67 3.56 -0.17 12.99
N GLY A 68 2.33 -0.69 13.11
CA GLY A 68 1.20 0.00 13.75
C GLY A 68 0.67 1.24 13.01
N LYS A 69 1.35 1.70 11.95
CA LYS A 69 0.94 2.86 11.13
C LYS A 69 0.98 2.47 9.67
N VAL A 70 -0.14 2.54 8.97
CA VAL A 70 -0.27 2.00 7.62
C VAL A 70 -0.88 3.03 6.68
N LEU A 71 -0.28 3.16 5.50
CA LEU A 71 -0.82 3.87 4.35
C LEU A 71 -0.97 2.89 3.18
N VAL A 72 -2.19 2.71 2.68
CA VAL A 72 -2.45 1.92 1.48
C VAL A 72 -2.44 2.83 0.26
N VAL A 73 -1.66 2.50 -0.76
CA VAL A 73 -1.45 3.36 -1.94
C VAL A 73 -1.81 2.58 -3.21
N HIS A 74 -2.67 3.15 -4.03
CA HIS A 74 -2.98 2.62 -5.37
C HIS A 74 -3.39 3.74 -6.33
N GLU A 75 -3.29 3.47 -7.63
CA GLU A 75 -3.49 4.47 -8.69
C GLU A 75 -4.95 4.61 -9.14
N ASP A 76 -5.85 3.75 -8.65
CA ASP A 76 -7.27 3.80 -9.00
C ASP A 76 -8.03 4.77 -8.09
N THR A 77 -9.26 5.05 -8.50
CA THR A 77 -10.25 5.82 -7.76
C THR A 77 -10.47 5.29 -6.35
N ARG A 78 -10.87 6.20 -5.46
CA ARG A 78 -10.99 5.94 -4.03
C ARG A 78 -12.19 5.05 -3.73
N PHE A 79 -13.33 5.33 -4.34
CA PHE A 79 -14.57 4.62 -4.07
C PHE A 79 -14.51 3.18 -4.58
N ALA A 80 -14.85 2.21 -3.72
CA ALA A 80 -14.87 0.78 -4.05
C ALA A 80 -13.56 0.20 -4.62
N GLY A 81 -12.44 0.90 -4.48
CA GLY A 81 -11.13 0.44 -4.94
C GLY A 81 -10.44 -0.56 -4.00
N ILE A 82 -9.35 -1.16 -4.46
CA ILE A 82 -8.61 -2.21 -3.73
C ILE A 82 -8.11 -1.75 -2.35
N ALA A 83 -7.76 -0.47 -2.22
CA ALA A 83 -7.37 0.07 -0.92
C ALA A 83 -8.48 -0.12 0.15
N ALA A 84 -9.75 -0.07 -0.23
CA ALA A 84 -10.86 -0.30 0.72
C ALA A 84 -10.86 -1.74 1.26
N GLU A 85 -10.61 -2.74 0.40
CA GLU A 85 -10.54 -4.15 0.79
C GLU A 85 -9.35 -4.43 1.71
N VAL A 86 -8.17 -3.91 1.37
CA VAL A 86 -6.98 -4.00 2.24
C VAL A 86 -7.24 -3.37 3.59
N MET A 87 -7.91 -2.22 3.61
CA MET A 87 -8.26 -1.55 4.85
C MET A 87 -9.24 -2.35 5.70
N ALA A 88 -10.26 -2.97 5.08
CA ALA A 88 -11.21 -3.83 5.78
C ALA A 88 -10.49 -5.02 6.44
N ILE A 89 -9.60 -5.70 5.71
CA ILE A 89 -8.79 -6.81 6.24
C ILE A 89 -7.99 -6.38 7.48
N ILE A 90 -7.32 -5.23 7.42
CA ILE A 90 -6.53 -4.71 8.54
C ILE A 90 -7.43 -4.38 9.73
N MET A 91 -8.55 -3.69 9.49
CA MET A 91 -9.49 -3.32 10.55
C MET A 91 -10.13 -4.55 11.22
N GLU A 92 -10.43 -5.60 10.47
CA GLU A 92 -11.02 -6.82 11.02
C GLU A 92 -10.02 -7.69 11.79
N GLN A 93 -8.73 -7.67 11.43
CA GLN A 93 -7.75 -8.67 11.91
C GLN A 93 -6.55 -8.08 12.67
N ALA A 94 -6.36 -6.76 12.64
CA ALA A 94 -5.21 -6.07 13.20
C ALA A 94 -5.53 -4.72 13.86
N PHE A 95 -6.80 -4.39 14.09
CA PHE A 95 -7.20 -3.10 14.69
C PHE A 95 -6.46 -2.77 15.99
N ASP A 96 -6.35 -3.73 16.91
CA ASP A 96 -5.71 -3.53 18.22
C ASP A 96 -4.20 -3.23 18.13
N ALA A 97 -3.58 -3.45 16.97
CA ALA A 97 -2.18 -3.15 16.73
C ALA A 97 -1.94 -1.79 16.06
N LEU A 98 -3.00 -1.04 15.72
CA LEU A 98 -2.87 0.26 15.07
C LEU A 98 -2.63 1.38 16.08
N ASP A 99 -1.54 2.11 15.90
CA ASP A 99 -1.14 3.28 16.69
C ASP A 99 -1.60 4.61 16.07
N ALA A 100 -2.16 4.56 14.86
CA ALA A 100 -2.71 5.71 14.15
C ALA A 100 -3.89 5.28 13.25
N PRO A 101 -4.75 6.22 12.82
CA PRO A 101 -5.78 5.94 11.85
C PRO A 101 -5.20 5.33 10.57
N LEU A 102 -5.82 4.27 10.08
CA LEU A 102 -5.48 3.67 8.80
C LEU A 102 -5.85 4.63 7.66
N MET A 103 -4.88 4.96 6.81
CA MET A 103 -5.06 5.92 5.73
C MET A 103 -4.90 5.26 4.35
N ARG A 104 -5.45 5.91 3.33
CA ARG A 104 -5.28 5.51 1.93
C ARG A 104 -5.07 6.70 1.01
N LEU A 105 -4.08 6.58 0.12
CA LEU A 105 -3.76 7.51 -0.95
C LEU A 105 -4.16 6.88 -2.29
N THR A 106 -5.02 7.57 -3.02
CA THR A 106 -5.72 7.06 -4.20
C THR A 106 -5.82 8.17 -5.24
N ALA A 107 -6.18 7.85 -6.48
CA ALA A 107 -6.59 8.87 -7.43
C ALA A 107 -7.89 9.58 -6.95
N PRO A 108 -8.15 10.82 -7.42
CA PRO A 108 -9.42 11.50 -7.19
C PRO A 108 -10.60 10.69 -7.75
N ASP A 109 -11.77 10.80 -7.13
CA ASP A 109 -13.02 10.20 -7.64
C ASP A 109 -13.56 11.03 -8.82
N VAL A 110 -12.88 10.94 -9.95
CA VAL A 110 -13.26 11.58 -11.22
C VAL A 110 -13.49 10.51 -12.30
N PRO A 111 -14.27 10.83 -13.36
CA PRO A 111 -14.39 9.96 -14.54
C PRO A 111 -13.03 9.67 -15.19
N ALA A 112 -13.03 8.81 -16.23
CA ALA A 112 -11.84 8.34 -16.96
C ALA A 112 -10.66 9.33 -16.99
N MET A 113 -9.46 8.81 -16.71
CA MET A 113 -8.21 9.56 -16.63
C MET A 113 -8.12 10.60 -17.75
N PRO A 114 -7.98 11.89 -17.43
CA PRO A 114 -8.01 12.95 -18.42
C PRO A 114 -6.78 12.86 -19.33
N PHE A 115 -6.98 12.98 -20.64
CA PHE A 115 -5.87 12.98 -21.62
C PHE A 115 -4.96 14.23 -21.48
N ASN A 116 -5.50 15.31 -20.90
CA ASN A 116 -4.74 16.53 -20.67
C ASN A 116 -3.72 16.30 -19.55
N HIS A 117 -2.43 16.50 -19.84
CA HIS A 117 -1.34 16.21 -18.90
C HIS A 117 -1.40 17.03 -17.62
N VAL A 118 -1.90 18.27 -17.66
CA VAL A 118 -2.07 19.09 -16.46
C VAL A 118 -3.12 18.49 -15.54
N LEU A 119 -4.19 17.91 -16.11
CA LEU A 119 -5.24 17.25 -15.34
C LEU A 119 -4.84 15.83 -14.91
N GLU A 120 -3.97 15.16 -15.66
CA GLU A 120 -3.41 13.85 -15.32
C GLU A 120 -2.47 13.94 -14.09
N GLN A 121 -1.78 15.07 -13.93
CA GLN A 121 -0.84 15.32 -12.83
C GLN A 121 -1.49 15.96 -11.59
N ALA A 122 -2.76 16.34 -11.66
CA ALA A 122 -3.48 17.08 -10.61
C ALA A 122 -4.07 16.14 -9.55
#